data_AF-A0A0R2RXM2-F1
#
_entry.id   AF-A0A0R2RXM2-F1
#
_cell.length_a   1.000
_cell.length_b   1.000
_cell.length_c   1.000
_cell.angle_alpha   90.00
_cell.angle_beta   90.00
_cell.angle_gamma   90.00
#
_symmetry.space_group_name_H-M   'P 1'
#
loop_
_entity.id
_entity.type
_entity.pdbx_description
1 polymer ?
#
loop_
_entity_poly.entity_id
_entity_poly.type
_entity_poly.pdbx_seq_one_letter_code
_entity_poly.pdbx_strand_id
1 'polypeptide(L)'
;MLTIKKGRLLISEPSLSDPTFFKSVVLITHHSADESIGLVLNQGTKINLNEILNDIPLSDFPVYIGGPVEKNAVQFIHTLGDMISNTKEIAKGLYWGGDFDKILELITENKISKNQIRFFAGYSGWGEDQLNNEIRENGWIIHESNV
;
A
#
# COMPACT_ATOMS: atom_id res chain seq x y z
N MET A 1 7.63 17.83 15.59
CA MET A 1 6.49 17.43 14.74
C MET A 1 6.99 16.38 13.76
N LEU A 2 6.25 15.29 13.53
CA LEU A 2 6.67 14.28 12.56
C LEU A 2 6.48 14.84 11.13
N THR A 3 7.41 14.53 10.24
CA THR A 3 7.33 14.89 8.82
C THR A 3 6.86 13.71 7.98
N ILE A 4 6.29 14.02 6.82
CA ILE A 4 5.93 13.01 5.82
C ILE A 4 7.22 12.36 5.31
N LYS A 5 7.24 11.02 5.28
CA LYS A 5 8.29 10.23 4.66
C LYS A 5 7.75 8.83 4.36
N LYS A 6 8.42 8.11 3.46
CA LYS A 6 8.15 6.67 3.26
C LYS A 6 8.22 5.90 4.60
N GLY A 7 7.33 4.94 4.76
CA GLY A 7 7.16 4.19 6.00
C GLY A 7 6.40 4.93 7.10
N ARG A 8 5.84 6.11 6.87
CA ARG A 8 4.90 6.73 7.82
C ARG A 8 3.49 6.21 7.61
N LEU A 9 2.72 6.24 8.69
CA LEU A 9 1.28 6.02 8.65
C LEU A 9 0.59 7.39 8.69
N LEU A 10 -0.43 7.56 7.84
CA LEU A 10 -1.43 8.61 7.96
C LEU A 10 -2.69 7.98 8.55
N ILE A 11 -3.20 8.59 9.63
CA ILE A 11 -4.45 8.19 10.26
C ILE A 11 -5.45 9.30 10.01
N SER A 12 -6.56 8.97 9.34
CA SER A 12 -7.58 9.97 9.02
C SER A 12 -8.21 10.51 10.29
N GLU A 13 -8.30 11.83 10.42
CA GLU A 13 -9.07 12.47 11.48
C GLU A 13 -10.58 12.34 11.20
N PRO A 14 -11.44 12.29 12.24
CA PRO A 14 -12.89 12.23 12.05
C PRO A 14 -13.48 13.40 11.26
N SER A 15 -12.79 14.55 11.24
CA SER A 15 -13.16 15.75 10.49
C SER A 15 -12.86 15.65 8.99
N LEU A 16 -12.11 14.64 8.53
CA LEU A 16 -11.80 14.46 7.12
C LEU A 16 -13.08 14.17 6.33
N SER A 17 -13.46 15.10 5.45
CA SER A 17 -14.70 15.05 4.69
C SER A 17 -14.65 14.14 3.47
N ASP A 18 -13.47 13.71 3.04
CA ASP A 18 -13.33 12.80 1.90
C ASP A 18 -13.83 11.39 2.28
N PRO A 19 -14.94 10.91 1.68
CA PRO A 19 -15.49 9.60 2.00
C PRO A 19 -14.56 8.44 1.64
N THR A 20 -13.63 8.64 0.71
CA THR A 20 -12.63 7.64 0.30
C THR A 20 -11.71 7.28 1.46
N PHE A 21 -11.41 8.27 2.30
CA PHE A 21 -10.42 8.19 3.36
C PHE A 21 -11.04 8.19 4.77
N PHE A 22 -12.36 8.18 4.88
CA PHE A 22 -13.04 8.11 6.16
C PHE A 22 -12.62 6.86 6.94
N LYS A 23 -12.08 7.05 8.15
CA LYS A 23 -11.51 5.99 9.02
C LYS A 23 -10.41 5.17 8.34
N SER A 24 -9.64 5.76 7.44
CA SER A 24 -8.55 5.08 6.75
C SER A 24 -7.23 5.19 7.51
N VAL A 25 -6.40 4.15 7.35
CA VAL A 25 -4.99 4.15 7.74
C VAL A 25 -4.19 3.94 6.47
N VAL A 26 -3.41 4.96 6.08
CA VAL A 26 -2.61 4.94 4.86
C VAL A 26 -1.14 4.74 5.20
N LEU A 27 -0.48 3.80 4.54
CA LEU A 27 0.98 3.67 4.58
C LEU A 27 1.61 4.45 3.43
N ILE A 28 2.49 5.40 3.74
CA ILE A 28 3.27 6.14 2.72
C ILE A 28 4.35 5.23 2.15
N THR A 29 4.27 4.92 0.86
CA THR A 29 5.24 4.09 0.13
C THR A 29 6.25 4.94 -0.64
N HIS A 30 5.84 6.13 -1.09
CA HIS A 30 6.68 7.12 -1.73
C HIS A 30 6.37 8.51 -1.17
N HIS A 31 7.41 9.33 -1.01
CA HIS A 31 7.26 10.76 -0.78
C HIS A 31 8.45 11.51 -1.40
N SER A 32 8.15 12.53 -2.18
CA SER A 32 9.07 13.51 -2.75
C SER A 32 8.49 14.92 -2.60
N ALA A 33 9.16 15.94 -3.16
CA ALA A 33 8.61 17.29 -3.21
C ALA A 33 7.37 17.38 -4.11
N ASP A 34 7.35 16.59 -5.18
CA ASP A 34 6.34 16.69 -6.24
C ASP A 34 5.13 15.78 -5.99
N GLU A 35 5.32 14.66 -5.27
CA GLU A 35 4.25 13.70 -5.04
C GLU A 35 4.39 12.88 -3.75
N SER A 36 3.26 12.35 -3.28
CA SER A 36 3.22 11.28 -2.28
C SER A 36 2.35 10.13 -2.77
N ILE A 37 2.78 8.90 -2.50
CA ILE A 37 2.03 7.69 -2.80
C ILE A 37 1.86 6.91 -1.51
N GLY A 38 0.65 6.38 -1.30
CA GLY A 38 0.35 5.53 -0.18
C GLY A 38 -0.70 4.47 -0.49
N LEU A 39 -0.81 3.52 0.44
CA LEU A 39 -1.74 2.39 0.36
C LEU A 39 -2.63 2.37 1.59
N VAL A 40 -3.95 2.33 1.40
CA VAL A 40 -4.90 2.14 2.50
C VAL A 40 -4.80 0.71 3.04
N LEU A 41 -4.42 0.57 4.31
CA LEU A 41 -4.13 -0.72 4.94
C LEU A 41 -5.37 -1.44 5.46
N ASN A 42 -6.43 -0.70 5.79
CA ASN A 42 -7.58 -1.20 6.55
C ASN A 42 -8.89 -1.27 5.74
N GLN A 43 -8.79 -1.27 4.41
CA GLN A 43 -9.93 -1.49 3.51
C GLN A 43 -9.77 -2.85 2.80
N GLY A 44 -10.07 -3.93 3.52
CA GLY A 44 -10.07 -5.29 2.96
C GLY A 44 -11.29 -5.54 2.08
N THR A 45 -11.11 -6.35 1.03
CA THR A 45 -12.21 -6.81 0.17
C THR A 45 -12.50 -8.30 0.42
N LYS A 46 -13.54 -8.83 -0.23
CA LYS A 46 -13.81 -10.27 -0.30
C LYS A 46 -13.20 -10.95 -1.53
N ILE A 47 -12.41 -10.20 -2.29
CA ILE A 47 -11.87 -10.61 -3.59
C ILE A 47 -10.44 -11.10 -3.37
N ASN A 48 -10.12 -12.27 -3.93
CA ASN A 48 -8.76 -12.80 -3.96
C ASN A 48 -8.03 -12.41 -5.24
N LEU A 49 -6.71 -12.52 -5.23
CA LEU A 49 -5.85 -12.14 -6.36
C LEU A 49 -6.24 -12.86 -7.66
N ASN A 50 -6.63 -14.14 -7.58
CA ASN A 50 -7.01 -14.98 -8.72
C ASN A 50 -8.37 -14.62 -9.33
N GLU A 51 -9.13 -13.75 -8.68
CA GLU A 51 -10.39 -13.22 -9.20
C GLU A 51 -10.18 -11.91 -9.99
N ILE A 52 -9.00 -11.29 -9.85
CA ILE A 52 -8.65 -10.01 -10.51
C ILE A 52 -7.68 -10.25 -11.66
N LEU A 53 -6.77 -11.23 -11.54
CA LEU A 53 -5.80 -11.56 -12.56
C LEU A 53 -6.13 -12.91 -13.21
N ASN A 54 -6.08 -12.93 -14.53
CA ASN A 54 -6.14 -14.17 -15.30
C ASN A 54 -4.79 -14.90 -15.21
N ASP A 55 -4.81 -16.22 -15.43
CA ASP A 55 -3.62 -17.05 -15.57
C ASP A 55 -2.69 -17.12 -14.34
N ILE A 56 -3.22 -16.82 -13.15
CA ILE A 56 -2.50 -17.06 -11.90
C ILE A 56 -3.00 -18.35 -11.22
N PRO A 57 -2.15 -19.02 -10.41
CA PRO A 57 -2.57 -20.18 -9.65
C PRO A 57 -3.76 -19.85 -8.75
N LEU A 58 -4.63 -20.84 -8.56
CA LEU A 58 -5.70 -20.75 -7.56
C LEU A 58 -5.03 -20.51 -6.20
N SER A 59 -5.28 -19.34 -5.64
CA SER A 59 -4.64 -18.88 -4.41
C SER A 59 -5.60 -18.00 -3.65
N ASP A 60 -5.53 -18.02 -2.33
CA ASP A 60 -6.48 -17.37 -1.45
C ASP A 60 -5.91 -16.07 -0.87
N PHE A 61 -5.05 -15.37 -1.63
CA PHE A 61 -4.45 -14.10 -1.24
C PHE A 61 -5.49 -12.97 -1.37
N PRO A 62 -5.91 -12.36 -0.25
CA PRO A 62 -6.91 -11.29 -0.30
C PRO A 62 -6.34 -10.02 -0.91
N VAL A 63 -7.19 -9.31 -1.65
CA VAL A 63 -6.87 -7.98 -2.19
C VAL A 63 -7.55 -6.89 -1.35
N TYR A 64 -6.80 -5.82 -1.10
CA TYR A 64 -7.23 -4.63 -0.38
C TYR A 64 -7.48 -3.49 -1.37
N ILE A 65 -8.26 -2.49 -1.00
CA ILE A 65 -8.33 -1.25 -1.78
C ILE A 65 -7.18 -0.36 -1.34
N GLY A 66 -6.23 -0.09 -2.23
CA GLY A 66 -5.07 0.76 -1.92
C GLY A 66 -5.36 2.25 -2.07
N GLY A 67 -6.38 2.61 -2.87
CA GLY A 67 -6.87 3.96 -3.02
C GLY A 67 -7.65 4.18 -4.33
N PRO A 68 -8.02 5.43 -4.65
CA PRO A 68 -8.87 5.74 -5.80
C PRO A 68 -8.12 5.77 -7.14
N VAL A 69 -6.79 5.86 -7.13
CA VAL A 69 -5.95 6.03 -8.32
C VAL A 69 -5.59 4.66 -8.90
N GLU A 70 -5.65 4.53 -10.23
CA GLU A 70 -5.30 3.32 -10.97
C GLU A 70 -5.89 2.03 -10.37
N LYS A 71 -7.21 1.99 -10.14
CA LYS A 71 -7.89 0.85 -9.47
C LYS A 71 -7.67 -0.52 -10.11
N ASN A 72 -7.22 -0.57 -11.37
CA ASN A 72 -6.91 -1.80 -12.09
C ASN A 72 -5.43 -2.23 -11.94
N ALA A 73 -4.58 -1.38 -11.38
CA ALA A 73 -3.18 -1.70 -11.11
C ALA A 73 -3.08 -2.47 -9.80
N VAL A 74 -2.32 -3.58 -9.82
CA VAL A 74 -2.01 -4.35 -8.61
C VAL A 74 -0.75 -3.77 -7.97
N GLN A 75 -0.91 -3.27 -6.76
CA GLN A 75 0.17 -2.84 -5.89
C GLN A 75 0.40 -3.90 -4.82
N PHE A 76 1.63 -4.04 -4.30
CA PHE A 76 1.88 -4.97 -3.21
C PHE A 76 3.01 -4.51 -2.30
N ILE A 77 2.89 -4.90 -1.02
CA ILE A 77 3.95 -4.77 -0.02
C ILE A 77 4.31 -6.14 0.52
N HIS A 78 5.57 -6.35 0.86
CA HIS A 78 6.06 -7.65 1.30
C HIS A 78 7.24 -7.56 2.26
N THR A 79 7.54 -8.68 2.92
CA THR A 79 8.70 -8.87 3.82
C THR A 79 9.74 -9.84 3.25
N LEU A 80 9.64 -10.15 1.96
CA LEU A 80 10.48 -11.13 1.25
C LEU A 80 11.94 -10.70 0.99
N GLY A 81 12.29 -9.42 1.22
CA GLY A 81 13.65 -8.91 1.03
C GLY A 81 14.25 -9.24 -0.33
N ASP A 82 15.50 -9.71 -0.32
CA ASP A 82 16.29 -10.01 -1.52
C ASP A 82 15.75 -11.17 -2.38
N MET A 83 14.71 -11.89 -1.92
CA MET A 83 14.05 -12.89 -2.77
C MET A 83 13.35 -12.26 -3.98
N ILE A 84 13.05 -10.96 -3.92
CA ILE A 84 12.37 -10.20 -4.97
C ILE A 84 13.25 -9.05 -5.44
N SER A 85 13.51 -9.01 -6.74
CA SER A 85 14.24 -7.93 -7.38
C SER A 85 13.34 -6.70 -7.59
N ASN A 86 13.94 -5.54 -7.89
CA ASN A 86 13.24 -4.29 -8.22
C ASN A 86 12.28 -3.78 -7.13
N THR A 87 12.54 -4.14 -5.88
CA THR A 87 11.72 -3.71 -4.76
C THR A 87 12.26 -2.44 -4.10
N LYS A 88 11.40 -1.68 -3.42
CA LYS A 88 11.78 -0.48 -2.67
C LYS A 88 11.55 -0.68 -1.19
N GLU A 89 12.62 -0.64 -0.39
CA GLU A 89 12.47 -0.66 1.07
C GLU A 89 11.81 0.65 1.56
N ILE A 90 10.67 0.52 2.24
CA ILE A 90 9.86 1.64 2.74
C ILE A 90 9.93 1.77 4.26
N ALA A 91 10.11 0.65 4.97
CA ALA A 91 10.42 0.58 6.39
C ALA A 91 11.31 -0.65 6.63
N LYS A 92 11.91 -0.79 7.81
CA LYS A 92 12.85 -1.86 8.11
C LYS A 92 12.20 -3.23 7.83
N GLY A 93 12.71 -3.95 6.83
CA GLY A 93 12.19 -5.27 6.45
C GLY A 93 10.82 -5.26 5.74
N LEU A 94 10.31 -4.09 5.37
CA LEU A 94 9.08 -3.92 4.61
C LEU A 94 9.36 -3.21 3.29
N TYR A 95 8.92 -3.85 2.22
CA TYR A 95 9.22 -3.44 0.87
C TYR A 95 7.94 -3.20 0.07
N TRP A 96 8.01 -2.30 -0.91
CA TRP A 96 6.93 -1.98 -1.83
C TRP A 96 7.35 -2.25 -3.27
N GLY A 97 6.47 -2.91 -4.02
CA GLY A 97 6.71 -3.30 -5.40
C GLY A 97 7.76 -4.40 -5.53
N GLY A 98 8.17 -4.66 -6.77
CA GLY A 98 9.11 -5.72 -7.12
C GLY A 98 8.72 -6.44 -8.39
N ASP A 99 9.46 -7.48 -8.72
CA ASP A 99 9.15 -8.39 -9.82
C ASP A 99 7.88 -9.21 -9.51
N PHE A 100 6.79 -8.88 -10.21
CA PHE A 100 5.50 -9.53 -10.01
C PHE A 100 5.47 -10.98 -10.54
N ASP A 101 6.18 -11.27 -11.63
CA ASP A 101 6.25 -12.63 -12.17
C ASP A 101 6.96 -13.56 -11.18
N LYS A 102 8.01 -13.06 -10.52
CA LYS A 102 8.68 -13.81 -9.44
C LYS A 102 7.75 -14.08 -8.26
N ILE A 103 6.89 -13.14 -7.90
CA ILE A 103 5.87 -13.35 -6.85
C ILE A 103 4.92 -14.47 -7.25
N LEU A 104 4.43 -14.48 -8.49
CA LEU A 104 3.53 -15.54 -8.98
C LEU A 104 4.20 -16.90 -8.99
N GLU A 105 5.47 -16.99 -9.38
CA GLU A 105 6.28 -18.21 -9.29
C GLU A 105 6.31 -18.73 -7.84
N LEU A 106 6.65 -17.86 -6.88
CA LEU A 106 6.73 -18.24 -5.46
C LEU A 106 5.37 -18.64 -4.86
N ILE A 107 4.28 -18.02 -5.30
CA ILE A 107 2.91 -18.43 -4.93
C ILE A 107 2.61 -19.82 -5.48
N THR A 108 2.92 -20.07 -6.75
CA THR A 108 2.71 -21.37 -7.41
C THR A 108 3.44 -22.49 -6.68
N GLU A 109 4.68 -22.22 -6.28
CA GLU A 109 5.55 -23.16 -5.57
C GLU A 109 5.24 -23.27 -4.07
N ASN A 110 4.23 -22.55 -3.56
CA ASN A 110 3.88 -22.48 -2.13
C ASN A 110 5.06 -22.04 -1.22
N LYS A 111 5.95 -21.18 -1.74
CA LYS A 111 7.13 -20.67 -1.01
C LYS A 111 6.85 -19.43 -0.17
N ILE A 112 5.73 -18.76 -0.41
CA ILE A 112 5.31 -17.56 0.35
C ILE A 112 3.89 -17.71 0.88
N SER A 113 3.64 -17.04 2.00
CA SER A 113 2.32 -17.03 2.66
C SER A 113 1.72 -15.64 2.70
N LYS A 114 0.42 -15.56 2.96
CA LYS A 114 -0.33 -14.30 3.12
C LYS A 114 0.18 -13.39 4.23
N ASN A 115 0.98 -13.92 5.16
CA ASN A 115 1.59 -13.14 6.23
C ASN A 115 2.84 -12.37 5.76
N GLN A 116 3.38 -12.71 4.59
CA GLN A 116 4.61 -12.13 4.05
C GLN A 116 4.35 -11.15 2.90
N ILE A 117 3.14 -11.13 2.34
CA ILE A 117 2.76 -10.26 1.23
C ILE A 117 1.30 -9.85 1.32
N ARG A 118 1.02 -8.60 0.95
CA ARG A 118 -0.34 -8.06 0.82
C ARG A 118 -0.49 -7.37 -0.53
N PHE A 119 -1.60 -7.65 -1.21
CA PHE A 119 -1.96 -7.07 -2.50
C PHE A 119 -3.04 -6.00 -2.36
N PHE A 120 -2.98 -5.00 -3.24
CA PHE A 120 -3.88 -3.86 -3.25
C PHE A 120 -4.30 -3.55 -4.69
N ALA A 121 -5.57 -3.21 -4.87
CA ALA A 121 -6.09 -2.62 -6.09
C ALA A 121 -5.97 -1.08 -5.99
N GLY A 122 -5.20 -0.49 -6.89
CA GLY A 122 -4.92 0.93 -6.93
C GLY A 122 -4.07 1.44 -5.76
N TYR A 123 -3.91 2.76 -5.72
CA TYR A 123 -3.17 3.47 -4.67
C TYR A 123 -3.80 4.83 -4.38
N SER A 124 -3.32 5.45 -3.30
CA SER A 124 -3.66 6.81 -2.91
C SER A 124 -2.51 7.73 -3.32
N GLY A 125 -2.80 8.73 -4.14
CA GLY A 125 -1.82 9.67 -4.66
C GLY A 125 -2.14 11.10 -4.23
N TRP A 126 -1.10 11.84 -3.87
CA TRP A 126 -1.17 13.27 -3.60
C TRP A 126 -0.17 13.98 -4.50
N GLY A 127 -0.64 15.06 -5.14
CA GLY A 127 0.24 15.95 -5.88
C GLY A 127 1.07 16.86 -4.97
N GLU A 128 1.82 17.75 -5.60
CA GLU A 128 2.66 18.75 -4.95
C GLU A 128 1.87 19.52 -3.88
N ASP A 129 2.42 19.58 -2.67
CA ASP A 129 1.85 20.24 -1.48
C ASP A 129 0.44 19.81 -1.03
N GLN A 130 -0.26 18.95 -1.77
CA GLN A 130 -1.62 18.54 -1.45
C GLN A 130 -1.68 17.86 -0.07
N LEU A 131 -0.82 16.87 0.15
CA LEU A 131 -0.77 16.17 1.44
C LEU A 131 -0.35 17.11 2.58
N ASN A 132 0.60 18.03 2.34
CA ASN A 132 0.99 19.03 3.33
C ASN A 132 -0.19 19.90 3.74
N ASN A 133 -1.02 20.32 2.78
CA ASN A 133 -2.21 21.13 3.04
C ASN A 133 -3.26 20.34 3.81
N GLU A 134 -3.55 19.10 3.43
CA GLU A 134 -4.49 18.23 4.15
C GLU A 134 -4.06 18.01 5.62
N ILE A 135 -2.76 17.89 5.89
CA ILE A 135 -2.24 17.79 7.27
C ILE A 135 -2.44 19.11 8.03
N ARG A 136 -2.19 20.27 7.39
CA ARG A 136 -2.41 21.60 8.01
C ARG A 136 -3.87 21.85 8.34
N GLU A 137 -4.78 21.28 7.55
CA GLU A 137 -6.23 21.35 7.76
C GLU A 137 -6.74 20.31 8.78
N ASN A 138 -5.83 19.61 9.48
CA ASN A 138 -6.15 18.54 10.43
C ASN A 138 -6.96 17.40 9.79
N GLY A 139 -6.67 17.05 8.54
CA GLY A 139 -7.21 15.86 7.88
C GLY A 139 -6.50 14.57 8.29
N TRP A 140 -5.22 14.68 8.71
CA TRP A 140 -4.35 13.53 8.96
C TRP A 140 -3.47 13.70 10.19
N ILE A 141 -3.35 12.61 10.96
CA ILE A 141 -2.30 12.43 11.96
C ILE A 141 -1.17 11.59 11.36
N ILE A 142 0.07 12.08 11.44
CA ILE A 142 1.25 11.31 11.06
C ILE A 142 1.71 10.45 12.25
N HIS A 143 1.91 9.16 12.01
CA HIS A 143 2.44 8.22 13.00
C HIS A 143 3.64 7.43 12.44
N GLU A 144 4.51 6.96 13.34
CA GLU A 144 5.58 6.03 12.96
C GLU A 144 5.00 4.64 12.66
N SER A 145 5.45 3.97 11.60
CA SER A 145 5.14 2.55 11.48
C SER A 145 6.03 1.78 12.44
N ASN A 146 5.41 1.05 13.37
CA ASN A 146 6.10 0.02 14.13
C ASN A 146 6.05 -1.25 13.28
N VAL A 147 7.00 -1.37 12.36
CA VAL A 147 7.24 -2.62 11.61
C VAL A 147 8.38 -3.37 12.26
#